data_AF-A0A4U0FCM3-F1
#
_entry.id   AF-A0A4U0FCM3-F1
#
_cell.length_a   1.000
_cell.length_b   1.000
_cell.length_c   1.000
_cell.angle_alpha   90.00
_cell.angle_beta   90.00
_cell.angle_gamma   90.00
#
_symmetry.space_group_name_H-M   'P 1'
#
loop_
_entity.id
_entity.type
_entity.pdbx_description
1 polymer ?
#
loop_
_entity_poly.entity_id
_entity_poly.type
_entity_poly.pdbx_seq_one_letter_code
_entity_poly.pdbx_strand_id
1 'polypeptide(L)'
;MKMNPAFLLPILILLMISAYQSYKSMESNVPRPTTQESKEMELQRIRAENDTLKAKISDDQNSNERYIVNLSSTLNLSFKIIHAMGQKDFDYLKSISAPNVTFSKFENRVYFPYGGKIIAPKLLKPIELGNLEYRFSTYMNGESEIIVGFAYYWDDSHSTIELYFVKGEDSWIFNGFITNA
;
A
#
# COMPACT_ATOMS: atom_id res chain seq x y z
N MET A 1 -10.92 7.00 -85.09
CA MET A 1 -11.23 8.43 -84.85
C MET A 1 -10.48 8.85 -83.59
N LYS A 2 -9.40 9.63 -83.71
CA LYS A 2 -8.53 10.01 -82.58
C LYS A 2 -9.11 11.27 -81.92
N MET A 3 -9.49 11.17 -80.65
CA MET A 3 -10.03 12.29 -79.86
C MET A 3 -8.88 13.21 -79.46
N ASN A 4 -9.01 14.51 -79.74
CA ASN A 4 -7.98 15.52 -79.50
C ASN A 4 -7.92 15.86 -77.99
N PRO A 5 -6.73 15.89 -77.34
CA PRO A 5 -6.62 16.11 -75.88
C PRO A 5 -7.07 17.51 -75.43
N ALA A 6 -7.30 18.45 -76.34
CA ALA A 6 -7.78 19.80 -76.04
C ALA A 6 -9.27 19.88 -75.62
N PHE A 7 -10.06 18.81 -75.81
CA PHE A 7 -11.50 18.80 -75.44
C PHE A 7 -11.82 18.11 -74.10
N LEU A 8 -10.84 17.46 -73.46
CA LEU A 8 -11.03 16.79 -72.17
C LEU A 8 -10.88 17.74 -70.96
N LEU A 9 -10.11 18.81 -71.11
CA LEU A 9 -9.81 19.77 -70.04
C LEU A 9 -11.04 20.54 -69.51
N PRO A 10 -11.94 21.10 -70.35
CA PRO A 10 -13.09 21.86 -69.83
C PRO A 10 -14.17 20.96 -69.19
N ILE A 11 -14.25 19.68 -69.58
CA ILE A 11 -15.20 18.71 -69.00
C ILE A 11 -14.75 18.29 -67.59
N LEU A 12 -13.44 18.15 -67.37
CA LEU A 12 -12.88 17.81 -66.05
C LEU A 12 -13.07 18.97 -65.05
N ILE A 13 -12.95 20.21 -65.52
CA ILE A 13 -13.16 21.42 -64.68
C ILE A 13 -14.63 21.56 -64.27
N LEU A 14 -15.59 21.24 -65.16
CA LEU A 14 -17.03 21.29 -64.84
C LEU A 14 -17.43 20.23 -63.79
N LEU A 15 -16.82 19.03 -63.83
CA LEU A 15 -17.05 17.96 -62.85
C LEU A 15 -16.46 18.26 -61.45
N MET A 16 -15.40 19.06 -61.39
CA MET A 16 -14.80 19.47 -60.11
C MET A 16 -15.62 20.57 -59.40
N ILE A 17 -16.31 21.44 -60.15
CA ILE A 17 -17.16 22.50 -59.57
C ILE A 17 -18.47 21.93 -59.01
N SER A 18 -19.06 20.89 -59.63
CA SER A 18 -20.26 20.23 -59.10
C SER A 18 -19.99 19.39 -57.84
N ALA A 19 -18.80 18.80 -57.72
CA ALA A 19 -18.37 18.11 -56.50
C ALA A 19 -18.15 19.07 -55.31
N TYR A 20 -17.67 20.30 -55.57
CA TYR A 20 -17.43 21.29 -54.53
C TYR A 20 -18.73 21.90 -53.96
N GLN A 21 -19.80 21.99 -54.77
CA GLN A 21 -21.10 22.46 -54.31
C GLN A 21 -21.88 21.39 -53.52
N SER A 22 -21.62 20.10 -53.77
CA SER A 22 -22.23 19.01 -53.00
C SER A 22 -21.62 18.85 -51.60
N TYR A 23 -20.33 19.17 -51.41
CA TYR A 23 -19.69 19.09 -50.10
C TYR A 23 -20.19 20.16 -49.11
N LYS A 24 -20.65 21.32 -49.61
CA LYS A 24 -21.15 22.41 -48.77
C LYS A 24 -22.61 22.24 -48.31
N SER A 25 -23.30 21.19 -48.76
CA SER A 25 -24.72 20.92 -48.48
C SER A 25 -24.98 19.71 -47.56
N MET A 26 -23.94 19.06 -47.03
CA MET A 26 -24.06 18.00 -46.01
C MET A 26 -23.45 18.40 -44.65
N GLU A 27 -23.42 19.70 -44.35
CA GLU A 27 -23.07 20.23 -43.04
C GLU A 27 -24.29 20.92 -42.40
N SER A 28 -25.26 20.12 -41.95
CA SER A 28 -26.25 20.52 -40.93
C SER A 28 -27.23 19.37 -40.77
N ASN A 29 -26.94 18.45 -39.85
CA ASN A 29 -27.94 17.70 -39.06
C ASN A 29 -27.29 16.70 -38.08
N VAL A 30 -26.07 16.95 -37.63
CA VAL A 30 -25.65 16.44 -36.32
C VAL A 30 -25.96 17.55 -35.33
N PRO A 31 -26.86 17.35 -34.36
CA PRO A 31 -27.05 18.33 -33.29
C PRO A 31 -25.70 18.51 -32.60
N ARG A 32 -25.05 19.65 -32.86
CA ARG A 32 -23.88 20.06 -32.07
C ARG A 32 -24.42 20.32 -30.67
N PRO A 33 -23.89 19.66 -29.62
CA PRO A 33 -24.33 19.94 -28.26
C PRO A 33 -24.21 21.44 -28.05
N THR A 34 -25.28 22.05 -27.57
CA THR A 34 -25.27 23.49 -27.32
C THR A 34 -24.13 23.80 -26.34
N THR A 35 -23.56 25.01 -26.40
CA THR A 35 -22.48 25.45 -25.49
C THR A 35 -22.86 25.28 -24.01
N GLN A 36 -24.16 25.13 -23.72
CA GLN A 36 -24.74 24.88 -22.41
C GLN A 36 -24.69 23.39 -21.99
N GLU A 37 -25.05 22.45 -22.87
CA GLU A 37 -24.93 21.00 -22.62
C GLU A 37 -23.47 20.56 -22.42
N SER A 38 -22.54 21.17 -23.17
CA SER A 38 -21.10 20.94 -23.00
C SER A 38 -20.60 21.39 -21.61
N LYS A 39 -21.06 22.56 -21.15
CA LYS A 39 -20.74 23.07 -19.80
C LYS A 39 -21.36 22.23 -18.70
N GLU A 40 -22.58 21.72 -18.88
CA GLU A 40 -23.24 20.84 -17.92
C GLU A 40 -22.55 19.47 -17.82
N MET A 41 -22.13 18.87 -18.94
CA MET A 41 -21.32 17.65 -18.93
C MET A 41 -19.96 17.86 -18.24
N GLU A 42 -19.29 18.98 -18.51
CA GLU A 42 -18.02 19.28 -17.86
C GLU A 42 -18.19 19.54 -16.36
N LEU A 43 -19.27 20.21 -15.95
CA LEU A 43 -19.61 20.42 -14.54
C LEU A 43 -19.91 19.10 -13.83
N GLN A 44 -20.63 18.17 -14.48
CA GLN A 44 -20.87 16.83 -13.93
C GLN A 44 -19.57 16.03 -13.79
N ARG A 45 -18.68 16.08 -14.79
CA ARG A 45 -17.35 15.45 -14.72
C ARG A 45 -16.54 15.98 -13.54
N ILE A 46 -16.49 17.30 -13.38
CA ILE A 46 -15.76 17.96 -12.28
C ILE A 46 -16.35 17.55 -10.92
N ARG A 47 -17.68 17.48 -10.78
CA ARG A 47 -18.33 17.02 -9.54
C ARG A 47 -17.97 15.58 -9.21
N ALA A 48 -18.07 14.67 -10.18
CA ALA A 48 -17.70 13.26 -9.98
C ALA A 48 -16.21 13.08 -9.62
N GLU A 49 -15.32 13.85 -10.23
CA GLU A 49 -13.90 13.87 -9.90
C GLU A 49 -13.66 14.39 -8.47
N ASN A 50 -14.37 15.45 -8.07
CA ASN A 50 -14.29 16.00 -6.72
C ASN A 50 -14.78 15.01 -5.64
N ASP A 51 -15.89 14.33 -5.90
CA ASP A 51 -16.43 13.31 -4.99
C ASP A 51 -15.48 12.12 -4.86
N THR A 52 -14.86 11.70 -5.97
CA THR A 52 -13.82 10.66 -5.98
C THR A 52 -12.59 11.08 -5.17
N LEU A 53 -12.12 12.32 -5.32
CA LEU A 53 -10.98 12.85 -4.57
C LEU A 53 -11.28 12.95 -3.07
N LYS A 54 -12.48 13.40 -2.69
CA LYS A 54 -12.91 13.43 -1.29
C LYS A 54 -12.95 12.05 -0.67
N ALA A 55 -13.47 11.06 -1.40
CA ALA A 55 -13.49 9.67 -0.94
C ALA A 55 -12.07 9.14 -0.71
N LYS A 56 -11.12 9.40 -1.63
CA LYS A 56 -9.71 9.04 -1.47
C LYS A 56 -9.08 9.71 -0.25
N ILE A 57 -9.28 11.02 -0.08
CA ILE A 57 -8.75 11.74 1.09
C ILE A 57 -9.29 11.17 2.40
N SER A 58 -10.59 10.84 2.45
CA SER A 58 -11.18 10.23 3.64
C SER A 58 -10.62 8.84 3.92
N ASP A 59 -10.39 8.03 2.88
CA ASP A 59 -9.81 6.69 3.01
C ASP A 59 -8.34 6.76 3.45
N ASP A 60 -7.56 7.69 2.89
CA ASP A 60 -6.18 7.97 3.28
C ASP A 60 -6.08 8.43 4.75
N GLN A 61 -7.01 9.29 5.20
CA GLN A 61 -7.08 9.71 6.60
C GLN A 61 -7.41 8.53 7.53
N ASN A 62 -8.41 7.74 7.18
CA ASN A 62 -8.82 6.56 7.95
C ASN A 62 -7.70 5.51 8.02
N SER A 63 -6.95 5.30 6.93
CA SER A 63 -5.83 4.36 6.90
C SER A 63 -4.66 4.85 7.76
N ASN A 64 -4.36 6.15 7.75
CA ASN A 64 -3.34 6.73 8.61
C ASN A 64 -3.70 6.65 10.10
N GLU A 65 -4.94 6.96 10.47
CA GLU A 65 -5.41 6.80 11.86
C GLU A 65 -5.31 5.34 12.33
N ARG A 66 -5.76 4.41 11.48
CA ARG A 66 -5.63 2.97 11.75
C ARG A 66 -4.18 2.55 11.93
N TYR A 67 -3.28 3.06 11.08
CA TYR A 67 -1.85 2.81 11.20
C TYR A 67 -1.29 3.27 12.54
N ILE A 68 -1.62 4.49 12.98
CA ILE A 68 -1.15 5.04 14.26
C ILE A 68 -1.65 4.20 15.43
N VAL A 69 -2.92 3.77 15.41
CA VAL A 69 -3.50 2.91 16.45
C VAL A 69 -2.79 1.55 16.49
N ASN A 70 -2.60 0.92 15.32
CA ASN A 70 -1.95 -0.37 15.21
C ASN A 70 -0.48 -0.30 15.66
N LEU A 71 0.26 0.73 15.21
CA LEU A 71 1.62 0.98 15.64
C LEU A 71 1.72 1.21 17.14
N SER A 72 0.84 2.02 17.73
CA SER A 72 0.83 2.27 19.17
C SER A 72 0.61 0.96 19.95
N SER A 73 -0.31 0.10 19.48
CA SER A 73 -0.56 -1.21 20.06
C SER A 73 0.66 -2.12 19.98
N THR A 74 1.29 -2.24 18.81
CA THR A 74 2.42 -3.15 18.60
C THR A 74 3.72 -2.63 19.21
N LEU A 75 3.93 -1.32 19.29
CA LEU A 75 5.05 -0.71 19.99
C LEU A 75 4.96 -0.97 21.50
N ASN A 76 3.78 -0.79 22.09
CA ASN A 76 3.54 -1.12 23.50
C ASN A 76 3.76 -2.62 23.77
N LEU A 77 3.27 -3.48 22.88
CA LEU A 77 3.47 -4.92 22.99
C LEU A 77 4.95 -5.30 22.83
N SER A 78 5.69 -4.61 21.96
CA SER A 78 7.13 -4.83 21.74
C SER A 78 7.93 -4.65 23.03
N PHE A 79 7.71 -3.56 23.77
CA PHE A 79 8.40 -3.33 25.04
C PHE A 79 8.07 -4.42 26.07
N LYS A 80 6.80 -4.84 26.16
CA LYS A 80 6.41 -5.93 27.07
C LYS A 80 7.06 -7.26 26.68
N ILE A 81 7.15 -7.56 25.38
CA ILE A 81 7.82 -8.77 24.87
C ILE A 81 9.31 -8.74 25.21
N ILE A 82 10.01 -7.65 24.88
CA ILE A 82 11.45 -7.52 25.17
C ILE A 82 11.71 -7.69 26.67
N HIS A 83 10.89 -7.05 27.51
CA HIS A 83 10.98 -7.20 28.95
C HIS A 83 10.75 -8.66 29.39
N ALA A 84 9.67 -9.29 28.91
CA ALA A 84 9.33 -10.68 29.24
C ALA A 84 10.39 -11.68 28.77
N MET A 85 11.02 -11.46 27.61
CA MET A 85 12.17 -12.25 27.14
C MET A 85 13.34 -12.17 28.12
N GLY A 86 13.69 -10.94 28.56
CA GLY A 86 14.75 -10.72 29.54
C GLY A 86 14.47 -11.37 30.89
N GLN A 87 13.21 -11.34 31.35
CA GLN A 87 12.77 -11.97 32.60
C GLN A 87 12.45 -13.46 32.48
N LYS A 88 12.52 -14.03 31.26
CA LYS A 88 12.10 -15.41 30.96
C LYS A 88 10.65 -15.70 31.40
N ASP A 89 9.76 -14.73 31.24
CA ASP A 89 8.34 -14.89 31.51
C ASP A 89 7.66 -15.62 30.34
N PHE A 90 7.87 -16.93 30.30
CA PHE A 90 7.33 -17.80 29.25
C PHE A 90 5.81 -17.88 29.25
N ASP A 91 5.17 -17.67 30.40
CA ASP A 91 3.72 -17.80 30.51
C ASP A 91 3.05 -16.57 29.89
N TYR A 92 3.58 -15.37 30.16
CA TYR A 92 3.18 -14.16 29.44
C TYR A 92 3.48 -14.28 27.95
N LEU A 93 4.72 -14.63 27.57
CA LEU A 93 5.11 -14.75 26.16
C LEU A 93 4.17 -15.69 25.40
N LYS A 94 3.82 -16.84 25.97
CA LYS A 94 2.86 -17.78 25.38
C LYS A 94 1.45 -17.19 25.24
N SER A 95 0.96 -16.42 26.23
CA SER A 95 -0.39 -15.86 26.20
C SER A 95 -0.62 -14.80 25.11
N ILE A 96 0.45 -14.14 24.65
CA ILE A 96 0.39 -13.08 23.63
C ILE A 96 0.90 -13.54 22.26
N SER A 97 1.17 -14.84 22.10
CA SER A 97 1.79 -15.41 20.91
C SER A 97 0.78 -16.03 19.95
N ALA A 98 1.11 -15.99 18.66
CA ALA A 98 0.39 -16.72 17.63
C ALA A 98 0.52 -18.24 17.86
N PRO A 99 -0.47 -19.06 17.43
CA PRO A 99 -0.50 -20.50 17.71
C PRO A 99 0.70 -21.31 17.17
N ASN A 100 1.35 -20.79 16.13
CA ASN A 100 2.55 -21.36 15.49
C ASN A 100 3.86 -20.98 16.20
N VAL A 101 3.82 -20.10 17.21
CA VAL A 101 4.97 -19.71 18.01
C VAL A 101 5.01 -20.57 19.27
N THR A 102 6.15 -21.22 19.50
CA THR A 102 6.35 -22.08 20.68
C THR A 102 7.63 -21.74 21.40
N PHE A 103 7.78 -22.17 22.65
CA PHE A 103 8.91 -21.81 23.51
C PHE A 103 9.50 -23.05 24.18
N SER A 104 10.84 -23.10 24.25
CA SER A 104 11.56 -24.07 25.09
C SER A 104 12.09 -23.36 26.33
N LYS A 105 11.52 -23.68 27.50
CA LYS A 105 11.99 -23.17 28.80
C LYS A 105 13.41 -23.64 29.11
N PHE A 106 13.75 -24.87 28.72
CA PHE A 106 15.07 -25.46 28.92
C PHE A 106 16.15 -24.76 28.08
N GLU A 107 15.88 -24.55 26.79
CA GLU A 107 16.86 -23.96 25.87
C GLU A 107 16.83 -22.43 25.86
N ASN A 108 15.81 -21.81 26.48
CA ASN A 108 15.50 -20.38 26.37
C ASN A 108 15.39 -19.94 24.90
N ARG A 109 14.61 -20.68 24.11
CA ARG A 109 14.39 -20.41 22.68
C ARG A 109 12.92 -20.21 22.37
N VAL A 110 12.67 -19.42 21.35
CA VAL A 110 11.37 -19.32 20.67
C VAL A 110 11.48 -19.97 19.30
N TYR A 111 10.47 -20.74 18.90
CA TYR A 111 10.39 -21.38 17.60
C TYR A 111 9.20 -20.80 16.85
N PHE A 112 9.43 -20.35 15.62
CA PHE A 112 8.39 -19.78 14.78
C PHE A 112 8.75 -19.90 13.29
N PRO A 113 7.75 -19.85 12.37
CA PRO A 113 7.99 -19.87 10.94
C PRO A 113 8.59 -18.55 10.45
N TYR A 114 9.68 -18.62 9.69
CA TYR A 114 10.29 -17.49 9.00
C TYR A 114 10.98 -17.94 7.72
N GLY A 115 10.68 -17.29 6.59
CA GLY A 115 11.32 -17.60 5.30
C GLY A 115 11.18 -19.06 4.85
N GLY A 116 10.01 -19.66 5.09
CA GLY A 116 9.71 -21.05 4.70
C GLY A 116 10.31 -22.15 5.59
N LYS A 117 10.96 -21.78 6.71
CA LYS A 117 11.52 -22.72 7.70
C LYS A 117 11.13 -22.34 9.12
N ILE A 118 11.27 -23.27 10.05
CA ILE A 118 11.22 -22.94 11.48
C ILE A 118 12.60 -22.44 11.90
N ILE A 119 12.66 -21.26 12.52
CA ILE A 119 13.87 -20.75 13.16
C ILE A 119 13.72 -20.77 14.68
N ALA A 120 14.84 -20.76 15.39
CA ALA A 120 14.87 -20.97 16.84
C ALA A 120 15.85 -20.02 17.56
N PRO A 121 15.69 -18.69 17.50
CA PRO A 121 16.59 -17.78 18.20
C PRO A 121 16.51 -17.97 19.73
N LYS A 122 17.62 -17.67 20.41
CA LYS A 122 17.62 -17.56 21.89
C LYS A 122 16.87 -16.30 22.29
N LEU A 123 16.13 -16.34 23.39
CA LEU A 123 15.48 -15.15 23.95
C LEU A 123 16.49 -14.05 24.21
N LEU A 124 16.05 -12.81 24.02
CA LEU A 124 16.84 -11.62 24.34
C LEU A 124 17.23 -11.64 25.82
N LYS A 125 18.45 -11.21 26.11
CA LYS A 125 18.87 -10.89 27.48
C LYS A 125 18.09 -9.66 27.98
N PRO A 126 18.05 -9.39 29.29
CA PRO A 126 17.54 -8.12 29.79
C PRO A 126 18.19 -6.94 29.06
N ILE A 127 17.36 -6.03 28.56
CA ILE A 127 17.77 -4.81 27.87
C ILE A 127 17.26 -3.63 28.70
N GLU A 128 18.15 -2.68 28.99
CA GLU A 128 17.75 -1.39 29.55
C GLU A 128 17.05 -0.55 28.47
N LEU A 129 15.89 0.03 28.80
CA LEU A 129 15.11 0.80 27.83
C LEU A 129 15.89 1.98 27.22
N GLY A 130 16.83 2.57 27.97
CA GLY A 130 17.70 3.63 27.48
C GLY A 130 18.61 3.22 26.32
N ASN A 131 18.80 1.92 26.11
CA ASN A 131 19.62 1.36 25.04
C ASN A 131 18.80 0.94 23.81
N LEU A 132 17.48 1.17 23.81
CA LEU A 132 16.60 0.89 22.68
C LEU A 132 16.21 2.16 21.95
N GLU A 133 16.44 2.18 20.64
CA GLU A 133 15.98 3.23 19.74
C GLU A 133 14.98 2.64 18.75
N TYR A 134 13.77 3.19 18.69
CA TYR A 134 12.83 2.85 17.63
C TYR A 134 13.38 3.31 16.27
N ARG A 135 13.34 2.43 15.26
CA ARG A 135 13.87 2.73 13.92
C ARG A 135 12.79 2.75 12.85
N PHE A 136 11.92 1.76 12.83
CA PHE A 136 10.93 1.65 11.78
C PHE A 136 9.73 0.79 12.20
N SER A 137 8.65 0.95 11.45
CA SER A 137 7.54 0.02 11.39
C SER A 137 7.00 -0.04 9.97
N THR A 138 6.48 -1.18 9.57
CA THR A 138 5.90 -1.37 8.24
C THR A 138 4.84 -2.46 8.26
N TYR A 139 3.79 -2.29 7.47
CA TYR A 139 2.87 -3.38 7.19
C TYR A 139 3.46 -4.38 6.20
N MET A 140 3.03 -5.62 6.34
CA MET A 140 3.20 -6.67 5.34
C MET A 140 1.85 -7.31 5.05
N ASN A 141 1.76 -8.03 3.93
CA ASN A 141 0.59 -8.85 3.57
C ASN A 141 -0.75 -8.10 3.68
N GLY A 142 -0.80 -6.86 3.17
CA GLY A 142 -2.04 -6.06 3.15
C GLY A 142 -2.59 -5.71 4.53
N GLU A 143 -1.74 -5.18 5.42
CA GLU A 143 -2.06 -4.78 6.80
C GLU A 143 -2.43 -5.91 7.77
N SER A 144 -2.27 -7.18 7.37
CA SER A 144 -2.49 -8.33 8.26
C SER A 144 -1.30 -8.62 9.18
N GLU A 145 -0.14 -8.06 8.83
CA GLU A 145 1.12 -8.19 9.55
C GLU A 145 1.78 -6.83 9.72
N ILE A 146 2.44 -6.62 10.86
CA ILE A 146 3.26 -5.43 11.11
C ILE A 146 4.59 -5.85 11.71
N ILE A 147 5.67 -5.23 11.22
CA ILE A 147 7.00 -5.34 11.81
C ILE A 147 7.29 -4.08 12.60
N VAL A 148 7.89 -4.23 13.77
CA VAL A 148 8.46 -3.12 14.55
C VAL A 148 9.95 -3.37 14.74
N GLY A 149 10.77 -2.43 14.29
CA GLY A 149 12.23 -2.50 14.30
C GLY A 149 12.85 -1.54 15.32
N PHE A 150 13.78 -2.06 16.11
CA PHE A 150 14.57 -1.31 17.09
C PHE A 150 16.06 -1.47 16.82
N ALA A 151 16.86 -0.45 17.13
CA ALA A 151 18.28 -0.64 17.39
C ALA A 151 18.47 -0.84 18.90
N TYR A 152 19.23 -1.87 19.26
CA TYR A 152 19.73 -2.09 20.61
C TYR A 152 21.22 -1.76 20.63
N TYR A 153 21.60 -0.76 21.42
CA TYR A 153 22.99 -0.27 21.52
C TYR A 153 23.75 -0.89 22.69
N TRP A 154 25.04 -1.15 22.47
CA TRP A 154 26.01 -1.44 23.52
C TRP A 154 27.36 -0.83 23.11
N ASP A 155 27.98 -0.09 24.03
CA ASP A 155 29.18 0.71 23.74
C ASP A 155 29.02 1.51 22.44
N ASP A 156 29.92 1.32 21.47
CA ASP A 156 29.89 1.97 20.14
C ASP A 156 29.23 1.10 19.05
N SER A 157 28.48 0.06 19.43
CA SER A 157 27.87 -0.89 18.50
C SER A 157 26.35 -1.00 18.68
N HIS A 158 25.69 -1.64 17.72
CA HIS A 158 24.27 -1.90 17.78
C HIS A 158 23.86 -3.16 17.00
N SER A 159 22.74 -3.75 17.41
CA SER A 159 22.01 -4.77 16.67
C SER A 159 20.62 -4.27 16.34
N THR A 160 20.07 -4.72 15.24
CA THR A 160 18.66 -4.56 14.91
C THR A 160 17.87 -5.68 15.55
N ILE A 161 16.79 -5.34 16.24
CA ILE A 161 15.77 -6.26 16.72
C ILE A 161 14.50 -5.99 15.92
N GLU A 162 14.01 -7.00 15.22
CA GLU A 162 12.76 -6.96 14.47
C GLU A 162 11.74 -7.85 15.16
N LEU A 163 10.61 -7.27 15.56
CA LEU A 163 9.49 -7.98 16.14
C LEU A 163 8.37 -8.07 15.10
N TYR A 164 7.87 -9.28 14.90
CA TYR A 164 6.84 -9.60 13.92
C TYR A 164 5.52 -9.80 14.64
N PHE A 165 4.47 -9.17 14.13
CA PHE A 165 3.12 -9.27 14.67
C PHE A 165 2.14 -9.67 13.57
N VAL A 166 1.17 -10.50 13.92
CA VAL A 166 0.02 -10.84 13.08
C VAL A 166 -1.26 -10.37 13.76
N LYS A 167 -2.28 -10.10 12.98
CA LYS A 167 -3.60 -9.75 13.50
C LYS A 167 -4.27 -10.99 14.13
N GLY A 168 -4.56 -10.94 15.42
CA GLY A 168 -5.45 -11.89 16.11
C GLY A 168 -6.92 -11.49 15.98
N GLU A 169 -7.80 -12.18 16.71
CA GLU A 169 -9.25 -11.88 16.71
C GLU A 169 -9.53 -10.46 17.21
N ASP A 170 -8.99 -10.11 18.38
CA ASP A 170 -9.26 -8.82 19.04
C ASP A 170 -8.02 -7.92 19.17
N SER A 171 -6.82 -8.45 18.93
CA SER A 171 -5.57 -7.71 19.14
C SER A 171 -4.43 -8.21 18.26
N TRP A 172 -3.39 -7.39 18.12
CA TRP A 172 -2.11 -7.82 17.58
C TRP A 172 -1.45 -8.85 18.50
N ILE A 173 -0.89 -9.91 17.93
CA ILE A 173 -0.21 -10.98 18.67
C ILE A 173 1.18 -11.22 18.10
N PHE A 174 2.08 -11.69 18.95
CA PHE A 174 3.48 -11.92 18.62
C PHE A 174 3.65 -13.13 17.70
N ASN A 175 4.35 -12.94 16.58
CA ASN A 175 4.59 -13.98 15.57
C ASN A 175 6.08 -14.35 15.42
N GLY A 176 6.95 -13.82 16.27
CA GLY A 176 8.38 -14.11 16.26
C GLY A 176 9.26 -12.87 16.19
N PHE A 177 10.57 -13.07 16.22
CA PHE A 177 11.53 -11.97 16.20
C PHE A 177 12.86 -12.38 15.57
N ILE A 178 13.54 -11.43 14.96
CA ILE A 178 14.89 -11.62 14.43
C ILE A 178 15.81 -10.59 15.03
N THR A 179 17.05 -11.01 15.24
CA THR A 179 18.16 -10.12 15.57
C THR A 179 19.33 -10.42 14.65
N ASN A 180 20.12 -9.40 14.34
CA ASN A 180 21.39 -9.54 13.62
C ASN A 180 22.61 -9.58 14.58
N ALA A 181 22.37 -9.68 15.89
CA ALA A 181 23.39 -9.89 16.93
C ALA A 181 23.95 -11.31 16.95
#